data_AF-A0A377KBK2-F1
#
_entry.id   AF-A0A377KBK2-F1
#
_cell.length_a   1.000
_cell.length_b   1.000
_cell.length_c   1.000
_cell.angle_alpha   90.00
_cell.angle_beta   90.00
_cell.angle_gamma   90.00
#
_symmetry.space_group_name_H-M   'P 1'
#
loop_
_entity.id
_entity.type
_entity.pdbx_description
1 polymer ?
#
loop_
_entity_poly.entity_id
_entity_poly.type
_entity_poly.pdbx_seq_one_letter_code
_entity_poly.pdbx_strand_id
1 'polypeptide(L)'
;MGVDYNGAAVEKTGDTVMIDTANGVLGGNLSPLANGYNASNRTTAQDGFTFSIISGTTNGTTAVTDYSTLPEGIWSGDVSVQFDATWTS
;
A
#
# COMPACT_ATOMS: atom_id res chain seq x y z
N MET A 1 1.02 -2.29 11.43
CA MET A 1 0.02 -2.41 10.34
C MET A 1 0.70 -3.01 9.13
N GLY A 2 0.12 -4.06 8.57
CA GLY A 2 0.43 -4.50 7.21
C GLY A 2 -0.50 -3.81 6.23
N VAL A 3 0.02 -3.54 5.03
CA VAL A 3 -0.70 -2.93 3.91
C VAL A 3 -0.54 -3.86 2.72
N ASP A 4 -1.63 -4.20 2.06
CA ASP A 4 -1.66 -5.11 0.90
C ASP A 4 -2.36 -4.46 -0.28
N TYR A 5 -1.76 -4.61 -1.46
CA TYR A 5 -2.32 -4.22 -2.75
C TYR A 5 -2.50 -5.45 -3.64
N ASN A 6 -3.75 -5.88 -3.82
CA ASN A 6 -4.11 -7.00 -4.69
C ASN A 6 -3.33 -8.30 -4.39
N GLY A 7 -3.04 -8.58 -3.12
CA GLY A 7 -2.29 -9.76 -2.66
C GLY A 7 -0.77 -9.57 -2.60
N ALA A 8 -0.25 -8.38 -2.92
CA ALA A 8 1.15 -8.02 -2.75
C ALA A 8 1.33 -7.08 -1.55
N ALA A 9 2.28 -7.40 -0.67
CA ALA A 9 2.60 -6.57 0.48
C ALA A 9 3.24 -5.24 0.04
N VAL A 10 2.72 -4.13 0.57
CA VAL A 10 3.31 -2.80 0.45
C VAL A 10 4.22 -2.57 1.67
N GLU A 11 5.53 -2.69 1.44
CA GLU A 11 6.53 -2.67 2.50
C GLU A 11 7.27 -1.32 2.61
N LYS A 12 8.02 -1.13 3.70
CA LYS A 12 8.83 0.08 3.92
C LYS A 12 10.16 0.06 3.17
N THR A 13 10.58 -1.11 2.70
CA THR A 13 11.93 -1.40 2.22
C THR A 13 12.04 -1.48 0.70
N GLY A 14 10.94 -1.28 -0.02
CA GLY A 14 10.94 -1.29 -1.48
C GLY A 14 9.60 -0.85 -2.05
N ASP A 15 9.62 -0.57 -3.36
CA ASP A 15 8.47 -0.05 -4.07
C ASP A 15 7.59 -1.21 -4.59
N THR A 16 6.29 -1.12 -4.35
CA THR A 16 5.31 -2.06 -4.91
C THR A 16 4.80 -1.54 -6.24
N VAL A 17 5.02 -2.28 -7.32
CA VAL A 17 4.58 -1.87 -8.65
C VAL A 17 3.05 -1.92 -8.75
N MET A 18 2.43 -0.75 -8.99
CA MET A 18 0.98 -0.65 -9.22
C MET A 18 0.65 -0.53 -10.71
N ILE A 19 1.42 0.28 -11.45
CA ILE A 19 1.35 0.45 -12.91
C ILE A 19 2.77 0.45 -13.46
N ASP A 20 2.99 -0.31 -14.51
CA ASP A 20 4.20 -0.32 -15.31
C ASP A 20 3.83 -0.66 -16.75
N THR A 21 3.59 0.38 -17.56
CA THR A 21 3.14 0.22 -18.94
C THR A 21 4.20 -0.39 -19.85
N ALA A 22 5.48 -0.19 -19.55
CA ALA A 22 6.59 -0.77 -20.31
C ALA A 22 6.66 -2.30 -20.13
N ASN A 23 6.30 -2.80 -18.94
CA ASN A 23 6.26 -4.23 -18.62
C ASN A 23 4.82 -4.82 -18.61
N GLY A 24 3.83 -4.10 -19.15
CA GLY A 24 2.47 -4.60 -19.36
C GLY A 24 1.58 -4.66 -18.10
N VAL A 25 2.00 -4.06 -16.98
CA VAL A 25 1.19 -3.96 -15.77
C VAL A 25 0.30 -2.72 -15.85
N LEU A 26 -1.00 -2.93 -16.12
CA LEU A 26 -1.95 -1.83 -16.33
C LEU A 26 -2.64 -1.36 -15.05
N GLY A 27 -2.44 -2.03 -13.92
CA GLY A 27 -2.94 -1.57 -12.61
C GLY A 27 -4.43 -1.77 -12.33
N GLY A 28 -5.11 -2.70 -13.01
CA GLY A 28 -6.47 -3.12 -12.63
C GLY A 28 -7.46 -1.95 -12.61
N ASN A 29 -8.00 -1.62 -11.43
CA ASN A 29 -8.91 -0.48 -11.26
C ASN A 29 -8.23 0.88 -11.56
N LEU A 30 -6.90 0.95 -11.47
CA LEU A 30 -6.09 2.10 -11.86
C LEU A 30 -5.74 2.15 -13.35
N SER A 31 -6.19 1.18 -14.17
CA SER A 31 -5.93 1.16 -15.62
C SER A 31 -6.38 2.39 -16.42
N PRO A 32 -7.36 3.21 -16.00
CA PRO A 32 -7.57 4.49 -16.64
C PRO A 32 -6.32 5.37 -16.65
N LEU A 33 -5.51 5.34 -15.59
CA LEU A 33 -4.24 6.09 -15.52
C LEU A 33 -3.22 5.56 -16.52
N ALA A 34 -3.11 4.23 -16.68
CA ALA A 34 -2.25 3.59 -17.66
C ALA A 34 -2.64 3.91 -19.11
N ASN A 35 -3.92 4.20 -19.38
CA ASN A 35 -4.39 4.64 -20.69
C ASN A 35 -4.28 6.16 -20.90
N GLY A 36 -4.45 6.93 -19.82
CA GLY A 36 -4.54 8.39 -19.85
C GLY A 36 -3.26 9.14 -19.48
N TYR A 37 -2.14 8.44 -19.22
CA TYR A 37 -0.90 9.06 -18.74
C TYR A 37 -0.27 10.06 -19.72
N ASN A 38 -0.59 9.95 -21.01
CA ASN A 38 -0.10 10.80 -22.10
C ASN A 38 -1.20 11.66 -22.75
N ALA A 39 -2.40 11.69 -22.16
CA ALA A 39 -3.49 12.52 -22.64
C ALA A 39 -3.23 14.00 -22.33
N SER A 40 -3.85 14.91 -23.11
CA SER A 40 -3.72 16.36 -22.89
C SER A 40 -4.41 16.87 -21.61
N ASN A 41 -5.26 16.04 -21.00
CA ASN A 41 -6.08 16.39 -19.83
C ASN A 41 -5.73 15.48 -18.63
N ARG A 42 -6.23 15.85 -17.45
CA ARG A 42 -6.08 15.03 -16.24
C ARG A 42 -6.91 13.75 -16.31
N THR A 43 -6.34 12.65 -15.83
CA THR A 43 -7.02 11.37 -15.65
C THR A 43 -7.07 11.01 -14.17
N THR A 44 -8.18 10.45 -13.71
CA THR A 44 -8.36 9.98 -12.32
C THR A 44 -8.85 8.54 -12.29
N ALA A 45 -8.46 7.80 -11.25
CA ALA A 45 -8.92 6.44 -10.97
C ALA A 45 -8.97 6.23 -9.46
N GLN A 46 -9.59 5.14 -9.01
CA GLN A 46 -9.71 4.78 -7.60
C GLN A 46 -9.33 3.30 -7.43
N ASP A 47 -8.65 3.00 -6.34
CA ASP A 47 -8.40 1.63 -5.89
C ASP A 47 -8.25 1.61 -4.36
N GLY A 48 -8.00 0.44 -3.78
CA GLY A 48 -7.89 0.26 -2.34
C GLY A 48 -6.69 -0.57 -1.90
N PHE A 49 -6.39 -0.48 -0.60
CA PHE A 49 -5.50 -1.40 0.10
C PHE A 49 -6.28 -2.20 1.14
N THR A 50 -5.82 -3.41 1.42
CA THR A 50 -6.27 -4.17 2.60
C THR A 50 -5.31 -3.91 3.75
N PHE A 51 -5.84 -3.53 4.92
CA PHE A 51 -5.06 -3.25 6.12
C PHE A 51 -5.28 -4.33 7.19
N SER A 52 -4.20 -4.77 7.84
CA SER A 52 -4.25 -5.79 8.90
C SER A 52 -3.24 -5.54 10.02
N ILE A 53 -3.47 -6.12 11.21
CA ILE A 53 -2.46 -6.18 12.26
C ILE A 53 -1.54 -7.37 11.98
N ILE A 54 -0.27 -7.11 11.68
CA ILE A 54 0.74 -8.15 11.36
C ILE A 54 1.72 -8.45 12.50
N SER A 55 1.83 -7.53 13.46
CA SER A 55 2.70 -7.65 14.63
C SER A 55 2.29 -6.65 15.70
N GLY A 56 2.74 -6.89 16.93
CA GLY A 56 2.54 -6.00 18.08
C GLY A 56 3.66 -6.16 19.09
N THR A 57 3.77 -5.22 20.02
CA THR A 57 4.75 -5.27 21.11
C THR A 57 4.07 -4.95 22.44
N THR A 58 4.51 -5.57 23.53
CA THR A 58 3.97 -5.25 24.87
C THR A 58 4.43 -3.88 25.39
N ASN A 59 5.60 -3.42 24.95
CA ASN A 59 6.28 -2.24 25.52
C ASN A 59 7.01 -1.37 24.48
N GLY A 60 6.67 -1.51 23.19
CA GLY A 60 7.33 -0.82 22.09
C GLY A 60 8.54 -1.55 21.50
N THR A 61 9.06 -2.58 22.18
CA THR A 61 10.27 -3.31 21.76
C THR A 61 10.08 -4.83 21.74
N THR A 62 9.46 -5.39 22.78
CA THR A 62 9.29 -6.84 22.94
C THR A 62 8.10 -7.31 22.14
N ALA A 63 8.35 -8.09 21.08
CA ALA A 63 7.31 -8.64 20.23
C ALA A 63 6.39 -9.62 20.98
N VAL A 64 5.09 -9.61 20.64
CA VAL A 64 4.14 -10.63 21.11
C VAL A 64 4.01 -11.77 20.12
N THR A 65 3.84 -12.98 20.63
CA THR A 65 3.45 -14.16 19.84
C THR A 65 1.97 -14.50 19.99
N ASP A 66 1.29 -13.90 20.97
CA ASP A 66 -0.14 -14.06 21.26
C ASP A 66 -0.75 -12.71 21.64
N TYR A 67 -1.66 -12.19 20.81
CA TYR A 67 -2.31 -10.90 21.03
C TYR A 67 -3.22 -10.87 22.26
N SER A 68 -3.71 -12.02 22.75
CA SER A 68 -4.56 -12.07 23.94
C SER A 68 -3.82 -11.65 25.22
N THR A 69 -2.48 -11.58 25.16
CA THR A 69 -1.62 -11.14 26.27
C THR A 69 -1.42 -9.62 26.33
N LEU A 70 -1.86 -8.88 25.32
CA LEU A 70 -1.81 -7.42 25.32
C LEU A 70 -2.83 -6.84 26.30
N PRO A 71 -2.51 -5.72 26.97
CA PRO A 71 -3.47 -5.06 27.86
C PRO A 71 -4.69 -4.59 27.07
N GLU A 72 -5.86 -4.61 27.68
CA GLU A 72 -7.05 -4.01 27.07
C GLU A 72 -6.85 -2.50 26.87
N GLY A 73 -7.38 -1.96 25.77
CA GLY A 73 -7.28 -0.55 25.45
C GLY A 73 -7.44 -0.25 23.97
N ILE A 74 -7.12 0.98 23.59
CA ILE A 74 -7.15 1.46 22.20
C ILE A 74 -5.75 1.92 21.82
N TRP A 75 -5.28 1.47 20.66
CA TRP A 75 -4.07 1.97 20.02
C TRP A 75 -4.45 2.81 18.82
N SER A 76 -3.77 3.95 18.66
CA SER A 76 -3.98 4.88 17.56
C SER A 76 -2.65 5.33 16.99
N GLY A 77 -2.62 5.57 15.69
CA GLY A 77 -1.47 6.11 14.98
C GLY A 77 -1.77 6.20 13.49
N ASP A 78 -0.97 7.00 12.78
CA ASP A 78 -1.15 7.21 11.35
C ASP A 78 -0.56 6.06 10.53
N VAL A 79 -1.21 5.75 9.41
CA VAL A 79 -0.69 4.86 8.37
C VAL A 79 -0.55 5.68 7.10
N SER A 80 0.69 6.00 6.75
CA SER A 80 1.04 6.79 5.58
C SER A 80 1.70 5.90 4.52
N VAL A 81 1.20 5.98 3.29
CA VAL A 81 1.76 5.27 2.12
C VAL A 81 2.20 6.31 1.10
N GLN A 82 3.42 6.18 0.58
CA GLN A 82 3.95 7.02 -0.48
C GLN A 82 3.57 6.46 -1.85
N PHE A 83 3.31 7.34 -2.81
CA PHE A 83 3.11 7.00 -4.21
C PHE A 83 4.14 7.77 -5.05
N ASP A 84 4.86 7.03 -5.89
CA ASP A 84 5.84 7.58 -6.83
C ASP A 84 5.37 7.36 -8.27
N ALA A 85 5.42 8.41 -9.07
CA ALA A 85 4.99 8.38 -10.47
C ALA A 85 6.16 8.80 -11.38
N THR A 86 6.44 7.98 -12.39
CA THR A 86 7.53 8.21 -13.36
C THR A 86 6.96 8.19 -14.77
N TRP A 87 7.36 9.17 -15.59
CA TRP A 87 7.07 9.24 -17.01
C TRP A 87 8.35 9.07 -17.81
N THR A 88 8.30 8.25 -18.85
CA THR A 88 9.41 8.03 -19.80
C THR A 88 8.93 8.33 -21.21
N SER A 89 9.81 8.92 -22.02
CA SER A 89 9.56 9.28 -23.44
C SER A 89 10.03 8.20 -24.39
#